data_AF-A0A0G0BZ47-F1
#
_entry.id   AF-A0A0G0BZ47-F1
#
_cell.length_a   1.000
_cell.length_b   1.000
_cell.length_c   1.000
_cell.angle_alpha   90.00
_cell.angle_beta   90.00
_cell.angle_gamma   90.00
#
_symmetry.space_group_name_H-M   'P 1'
#
loop_
_entity.id
_entity.type
_entity.pdbx_description
1 polymer ?
#
loop_
_entity_poly.entity_id
_entity_poly.type
_entity_poly.pdbx_seq_one_letter_code
_entity_poly.pdbx_strand_id
1 'polypeptide(L)'
;MRKFIIRHEKQVLRAFEILPGFFSWNMILFPYWGIFVFPNFIAYFILLFNVYWFYQSFLVAITSIVSHLKIQAAINYDWMADLKTFKDFKDVNHLIIIPTFKEPLHILERTINSLVGQTFPTKQIAVILAMEEKELPEDRNSKFEILNSKFETRCSVV
;
A
#
# COMPACT_ATOMS: atom_id res chain seq x y z
N MET A 1 20.64 -37.54 12.40
CA MET A 1 20.64 -36.10 12.06
C MET A 1 20.58 -35.17 13.27
N ARG A 2 19.59 -35.29 14.18
CA ARG A 2 19.45 -34.38 15.34
C ARG A 2 20.71 -34.22 16.21
N LYS A 3 21.41 -35.32 16.53
CA LYS A 3 22.66 -35.28 17.33
C LYS A 3 23.82 -34.55 16.64
N PHE A 4 23.85 -34.52 15.30
CA PHE A 4 24.89 -33.84 14.52
C PHE A 4 24.66 -32.31 14.48
N ILE A 5 23.40 -31.90 14.32
CA ILE A 5 22.98 -30.50 14.30
C ILE A 5 23.24 -29.84 15.66
N ILE A 6 22.92 -30.51 16.77
CA ILE A 6 23.18 -29.99 18.12
C ILE A 6 24.69 -29.86 18.39
N ARG A 7 25.51 -30.78 17.86
CA ARG A 7 26.97 -30.74 18.01
C ARG A 7 27.64 -29.61 17.21
N HIS A 8 27.03 -29.17 16.11
CA HIS A 8 27.58 -28.13 15.21
C HIS A 8 26.59 -26.96 15.01
N GLU A 9 25.80 -26.64 16.04
CA GLU A 9 24.66 -25.71 15.95
C GLU A 9 25.05 -24.37 15.30
N LYS A 10 26.18 -23.79 15.72
CA LYS A 10 26.64 -22.47 15.26
C LYS A 10 27.04 -22.46 13.79
N GLN A 11 27.61 -23.56 13.30
CA GLN A 11 28.02 -23.68 11.89
C GLN A 11 26.80 -23.91 11.00
N VAL A 12 25.85 -24.72 11.45
CA VAL A 12 24.59 -24.98 10.73
C VAL A 12 23.74 -23.71 10.65
N LEU A 13 23.62 -22.96 11.74
CA LEU A 13 22.93 -21.66 11.77
C LEU A 13 23.58 -20.66 10.79
N ARG A 14 24.90 -20.46 10.85
CA ARG A 14 25.60 -19.57 9.92
C ARG A 14 25.46 -19.98 8.45
N ALA A 15 25.48 -21.28 8.16
CA ALA A 15 25.26 -21.77 6.80
C ALA A 15 23.86 -21.43 6.30
N PHE A 16 22.82 -21.62 7.13
CA PHE A 16 21.45 -21.23 6.81
C PHE A 16 21.23 -19.71 6.76
N GLU A 17 21.98 -18.92 7.53
CA GLU A 17 21.96 -17.45 7.43
C GLU A 17 22.55 -16.95 6.12
N ILE A 18 23.63 -17.59 5.63
CA ILE A 18 24.31 -17.19 4.38
C ILE A 18 23.58 -17.71 3.14
N LEU A 19 22.92 -18.87 3.23
CA LEU A 19 22.26 -19.56 2.10
C LEU A 19 21.32 -18.66 1.28
N PRO A 20 20.39 -17.89 1.89
CA PRO A 20 19.48 -17.02 1.14
C PRO A 20 20.22 -15.96 0.32
N GLY A 21 21.23 -15.34 0.93
CA GLY A 21 22.06 -14.32 0.27
C GLY A 21 22.91 -14.91 -0.83
N PHE A 22 23.60 -16.03 -0.56
CA PHE A 22 24.41 -16.73 -1.54
C PHE A 22 23.58 -17.19 -2.75
N PHE A 23 22.39 -17.76 -2.52
CA PHE A 23 21.51 -18.19 -3.61
C PHE A 23 21.04 -17.00 -4.44
N SER A 24 20.66 -15.90 -3.79
CA SER A 24 20.24 -14.67 -4.48
C SER A 24 21.36 -14.11 -5.36
N TRP A 25 22.57 -13.96 -4.81
CA TRP A 25 23.73 -13.47 -5.57
C TRP A 25 24.13 -14.40 -6.72
N ASN A 26 24.08 -15.72 -6.49
CA ASN A 26 24.34 -16.68 -7.56
C ASN A 26 23.30 -16.56 -8.66
N MET A 27 22.01 -16.46 -8.34
CA MET A 27 20.95 -16.36 -9.35
C MET A 27 21.05 -15.08 -10.19
N ILE A 28 21.44 -13.95 -9.58
CA ILE A 28 21.68 -12.68 -10.28
C ILE A 28 22.89 -12.77 -11.20
N LEU A 29 24.01 -13.33 -10.72
CA LEU A 29 25.26 -13.39 -11.47
C LEU A 29 25.33 -14.57 -12.44
N PHE A 30 24.40 -15.52 -12.33
CA PHE A 30 24.37 -16.77 -13.10
C PHE A 30 24.50 -16.56 -14.61
N PRO A 31 23.81 -15.60 -15.26
CA PRO A 31 23.94 -15.39 -16.69
C PRO A 31 25.35 -14.93 -17.11
N TYR A 32 26.05 -14.22 -16.22
CA TYR A 32 27.36 -13.64 -16.52
C TYR A 32 28.49 -14.67 -16.44
N TRP A 33 28.60 -15.41 -15.34
CA TRP A 33 29.66 -16.42 -15.22
C TRP A 33 29.27 -17.75 -15.85
N GLY A 34 27.98 -18.10 -15.84
CA GLY A 34 27.49 -19.37 -16.38
C GLY A 34 27.72 -19.51 -17.88
N ILE A 35 27.76 -18.40 -18.63
CA ILE A 35 27.96 -18.42 -20.09
C ILE A 35 29.33 -19.00 -20.47
N PHE A 36 30.35 -18.80 -19.63
CA PHE A 36 31.69 -19.33 -19.85
C PHE A 36 31.78 -20.84 -19.59
N VAL A 37 30.89 -21.39 -18.75
CA VAL A 37 30.92 -22.81 -18.35
C VAL A 37 30.00 -23.66 -19.21
N PHE A 38 28.75 -23.23 -19.42
CA PHE A 38 27.72 -23.99 -20.14
C PHE A 38 26.86 -23.08 -21.04
N PRO A 39 27.39 -22.57 -22.16
CA PRO A 39 26.71 -21.56 -22.99
C PRO A 39 25.34 -22.02 -23.52
N ASN A 40 25.23 -23.29 -23.93
CA ASN A 40 23.96 -23.85 -24.42
C ASN A 40 22.86 -23.87 -23.35
N PHE A 41 23.20 -24.27 -22.11
CA PHE A 41 22.24 -24.30 -21.01
C PHE A 41 21.78 -22.90 -20.62
N ILE A 42 22.72 -21.95 -20.54
CA ILE A 42 22.43 -20.56 -20.22
C ILE A 42 21.53 -19.91 -21.28
N ALA A 43 21.73 -20.22 -22.56
CA ALA A 43 20.86 -19.72 -23.63
C ALA A 43 19.39 -20.16 -23.43
N TYR A 44 19.15 -21.45 -23.14
CA TYR A 44 17.80 -21.93 -22.83
C TYR A 44 17.22 -21.33 -21.54
N PHE A 45 18.04 -21.17 -20.51
CA PHE A 45 17.64 -20.52 -19.25
C PHE A 45 17.21 -19.06 -19.48
N ILE A 46 18.01 -18.28 -20.20
CA ILE A 46 17.70 -16.87 -20.52
C ILE A 46 16.45 -16.79 -21.40
N LEU A 47 16.29 -17.69 -22.38
CA LEU A 47 15.10 -17.73 -23.21
C LEU A 47 13.84 -17.98 -22.36
N LEU A 48 13.86 -18.98 -21.48
CA LEU A 48 12.73 -19.27 -20.58
C LEU A 48 12.44 -18.10 -19.65
N PHE A 49 13.49 -17.48 -19.09
CA PHE A 49 13.37 -16.30 -18.24
C PHE A 49 12.71 -15.14 -18.98
N ASN A 50 13.11 -14.86 -20.22
CA ASN A 50 12.50 -13.81 -21.05
C ASN A 50 11.04 -14.11 -21.37
N VAL A 51 10.68 -15.37 -21.69
CA VAL A 51 9.28 -15.75 -21.93
C VAL A 51 8.44 -15.59 -20.67
N TYR A 52 8.95 -16.01 -19.51
CA TYR A 52 8.29 -15.82 -18.22
C TYR A 52 8.09 -14.33 -17.91
N TRP A 53 9.12 -13.51 -18.05
CA TRP A 53 9.03 -12.07 -17.82
C TRP A 53 8.10 -11.38 -18.79
N PHE A 54 8.13 -11.78 -20.06
CA PHE A 54 7.19 -11.28 -21.06
C PHE A 54 5.74 -11.61 -20.65
N TYR A 55 5.47 -12.83 -20.21
CA TYR A 55 4.16 -13.22 -19.69
C TYR A 55 3.73 -12.38 -18.47
N GLN A 56 4.64 -12.19 -17.50
CA GLN A 56 4.37 -11.34 -16.33
C GLN A 56 4.10 -9.89 -16.71
N SER A 57 4.94 -9.29 -17.55
CA SER A 57 4.74 -7.93 -18.05
C SER A 57 3.43 -7.79 -18.81
N PHE A 58 3.06 -8.78 -19.61
CA PHE A 58 1.79 -8.80 -20.33
C PHE A 58 0.58 -8.87 -19.39
N LEU A 59 0.63 -9.72 -18.36
CA LEU A 59 -0.40 -9.77 -17.33
C LEU A 59 -0.55 -8.44 -16.60
N VAL A 60 0.56 -7.84 -16.16
CA VAL A 60 0.55 -6.53 -15.49
C VAL A 60 -0.01 -5.44 -16.42
N ALA A 61 0.34 -5.44 -17.70
CA ALA A 61 -0.20 -4.50 -18.66
C ALA A 61 -1.72 -4.63 -18.79
N ILE A 62 -2.24 -5.86 -18.97
CA ILE A 62 -3.69 -6.10 -19.08
C ILE A 62 -4.41 -5.69 -17.80
N THR A 63 -3.94 -6.12 -16.63
CA THR A 63 -4.61 -5.80 -15.36
C THR A 63 -4.57 -4.31 -15.06
N SER A 64 -3.50 -3.62 -15.45
CA SER A 64 -3.39 -2.16 -15.34
C SER A 64 -4.40 -1.45 -16.24
N ILE A 65 -4.56 -1.91 -17.49
CA ILE A 65 -5.57 -1.36 -18.41
C ILE A 65 -6.97 -1.57 -17.86
N VAL A 66 -7.30 -2.80 -17.44
CA VAL A 66 -8.63 -3.10 -16.87
C VAL A 66 -8.89 -2.27 -15.61
N SER A 67 -7.90 -2.14 -14.72
CA SER A 67 -8.00 -1.31 -13.52
C SER A 67 -8.25 0.15 -13.88
N HIS A 68 -7.51 0.69 -14.84
CA HIS A 68 -7.69 2.06 -15.32
C HIS A 68 -9.10 2.29 -15.85
N LEU A 69 -9.61 1.39 -16.70
CA LEU A 69 -10.96 1.49 -17.25
C LEU A 69 -12.03 1.44 -16.15
N LYS A 70 -11.86 0.56 -15.15
CA LYS A 70 -12.77 0.49 -13.99
C LYS A 70 -12.76 1.77 -13.17
N ILE A 71 -11.59 2.36 -12.94
CA ILE A 71 -11.45 3.63 -12.22
C ILE A 71 -12.14 4.76 -13.01
N GLN A 72 -11.94 4.84 -14.33
CA GLN A 72 -12.60 5.86 -15.15
C GLN A 72 -14.11 5.69 -15.18
N ALA A 73 -14.60 4.45 -15.25
CA ALA A 73 -16.02 4.17 -15.15
C ALA A 73 -16.58 4.60 -13.78
N ALA A 74 -15.87 4.30 -12.68
CA ALA A 74 -16.26 4.70 -11.34
C ALA A 74 -16.24 6.22 -11.12
N ILE A 75 -15.28 6.95 -11.70
CA ILE A 75 -15.22 8.42 -11.61
C ILE A 75 -16.42 9.07 -12.31
N ASN A 76 -16.80 8.55 -13.48
CA ASN A 76 -17.91 9.09 -14.26
C ASN A 76 -19.29 8.60 -13.80
N TYR A 77 -19.33 7.64 -12.88
CA TYR A 77 -20.58 7.07 -12.38
C TYR A 77 -21.24 8.00 -11.35
N ASP A 78 -22.54 8.22 -11.47
CA ASP A 78 -23.31 9.01 -10.50
C ASP A 78 -23.68 8.17 -9.27
N TRP A 79 -22.73 8.10 -8.33
CA TRP A 79 -22.91 7.41 -7.06
C TRP A 79 -24.07 7.98 -6.23
N MET A 80 -24.35 9.28 -6.33
CA MET A 80 -25.41 9.91 -5.53
C MET A 80 -26.80 9.56 -6.05
N ALA A 81 -26.97 9.38 -7.36
CA ALA A 81 -28.23 8.88 -7.93
C ALA A 81 -28.50 7.44 -7.49
N ASP A 82 -27.48 6.58 -7.52
CA ASP A 82 -27.59 5.19 -7.11
C ASP A 82 -27.87 5.06 -5.60
N LEU A 83 -27.17 5.84 -4.77
CA LEU A 83 -27.37 5.88 -3.32
C LEU A 83 -28.80 6.30 -2.92
N LYS A 84 -29.45 7.18 -3.69
CA LYS A 84 -30.84 7.61 -3.43
C LYS A 84 -31.88 6.51 -3.66
N THR A 85 -31.52 5.39 -4.27
CA THR A 85 -32.43 4.23 -4.42
C THR A 85 -32.66 3.54 -3.08
N PHE A 86 -31.71 3.64 -2.15
CA PHE A 86 -31.83 3.17 -0.78
C PHE A 86 -32.62 4.19 0.04
N LYS A 87 -33.61 3.76 0.84
CA LYS A 87 -34.47 4.68 1.61
C LYS A 87 -33.82 5.17 2.91
N ASP A 88 -32.92 4.35 3.44
CA ASP A 88 -32.21 4.48 4.71
C ASP A 88 -30.87 5.21 4.58
N PHE A 89 -30.45 5.61 3.37
CA PHE A 89 -29.14 6.25 3.18
C PHE A 89 -28.93 7.50 4.05
N LYS A 90 -30.02 8.18 4.44
CA LYS A 90 -29.99 9.38 5.29
C LYS A 90 -29.69 9.07 6.74
N ASP A 91 -29.91 7.82 7.16
CA ASP A 91 -29.69 7.37 8.54
C ASP A 91 -28.27 6.81 8.73
N VAL A 92 -27.54 6.58 7.63
CA VAL A 92 -26.17 6.08 7.65
C VAL A 92 -25.18 7.22 7.91
N ASN A 93 -24.42 7.11 8.99
CA ASN A 93 -23.29 8.00 9.28
C ASN A 93 -21.98 7.27 9.00
N HIS A 94 -21.09 7.92 8.25
CA HIS A 94 -19.77 7.44 7.89
C HIS A 94 -18.74 7.91 8.92
N LEU A 95 -18.01 6.96 9.48
CA LEU A 95 -16.88 7.22 10.36
C LEU A 95 -15.58 7.04 9.59
N ILE A 96 -14.81 8.11 9.43
CA ILE A 96 -13.54 8.10 8.69
C ILE A 96 -12.41 8.30 9.69
N ILE A 97 -11.65 7.24 9.95
CA ILE A 97 -10.50 7.29 10.87
C ILE A 97 -9.24 7.58 10.06
N ILE A 98 -8.56 8.67 10.37
CA ILE A 98 -7.30 9.09 9.78
C ILE A 98 -6.18 8.87 10.82
N PRO A 99 -5.44 7.75 10.76
CA PRO A 99 -4.27 7.57 11.59
C PRO A 99 -3.16 8.56 11.16
N THR A 100 -2.57 9.25 12.13
CA THR A 100 -1.51 10.24 11.89
C THR A 100 -0.47 10.19 13.01
N PHE A 101 0.79 10.42 12.67
CA PHE A 101 1.91 10.47 13.60
C PHE A 101 2.82 11.69 13.39
N LYS A 102 3.35 11.90 12.18
CA LYS A 102 4.28 13.01 11.89
C LYS A 102 3.95 13.70 10.57
N GLU A 103 2.77 13.43 10.05
CA GLU A 103 2.25 14.06 8.86
C GLU A 103 2.14 15.57 9.11
N PRO A 104 2.62 16.38 8.16
CA PRO A 104 2.53 17.82 8.27
C PRO A 104 1.09 18.30 8.09
N LEU A 105 0.75 19.42 8.73
CA LEU A 105 -0.60 19.97 8.77
C LEU A 105 -1.25 20.09 7.38
N HIS A 106 -0.51 20.55 6.38
CA HIS A 106 -1.04 20.74 5.02
C HIS A 106 -1.51 19.43 4.37
N ILE A 107 -0.94 18.27 4.74
CA ILE A 107 -1.40 16.97 4.24
C ILE A 107 -2.73 16.60 4.88
N LEU A 108 -2.88 16.79 6.19
CA LEU A 108 -4.14 16.56 6.89
C LEU A 108 -5.24 17.50 6.38
N GLU A 109 -4.91 18.78 6.19
CA GLU A 109 -5.84 19.75 5.61
C GLU A 109 -6.28 19.34 4.19
N ARG A 110 -5.35 18.90 3.34
CA ARG A 110 -5.68 18.43 1.99
C ARG A 110 -6.62 17.23 2.05
N THR A 111 -6.38 16.29 2.97
CA THR A 111 -7.22 15.11 3.15
C THR A 111 -8.63 15.50 3.61
N ILE A 112 -8.77 16.33 4.64
CA ILE A 112 -10.09 16.74 5.14
C ILE A 112 -10.83 17.60 4.11
N ASN A 113 -10.14 18.50 3.40
CA ASN A 113 -10.74 19.26 2.31
C ASN A 113 -11.28 18.35 1.20
N SER A 114 -10.58 17.27 0.88
CA SER A 114 -11.04 16.28 -0.09
C SER A 114 -12.34 15.60 0.37
N LEU A 115 -12.45 15.27 1.67
CA LEU A 115 -13.66 14.67 2.26
C LEU A 115 -14.85 15.64 2.26
N VAL A 116 -14.61 16.90 2.64
CA VAL A 116 -15.63 17.94 2.67
C VAL A 116 -16.09 18.33 1.26
N GLY A 117 -15.20 18.22 0.26
CA GLY A 117 -15.48 18.53 -1.13
C GLY A 117 -16.20 17.42 -1.91
N GLN A 118 -16.57 16.31 -1.27
CA GLN A 118 -17.29 15.21 -1.92
C GLN A 118 -18.74 15.60 -2.25
N THR A 119 -19.34 14.85 -3.17
CA THR A 119 -20.77 14.97 -3.50
C THR A 119 -21.70 14.43 -2.39
N PHE A 120 -21.15 13.69 -1.44
CA PHE A 120 -21.88 13.12 -0.31
C PHE A 120 -22.15 14.16 0.80
N PRO A 121 -23.29 14.10 1.51
CA PRO A 121 -23.60 15.05 2.58
C PRO A 121 -22.57 15.04 3.71
N THR A 122 -21.84 16.14 3.89
CA THR A 122 -20.77 16.23 4.91
C THR A 122 -21.27 16.07 6.35
N LYS A 123 -22.54 16.36 6.61
CA LYS A 123 -23.19 16.16 7.92
C LYS A 123 -23.27 14.68 8.34
N GLN A 124 -23.21 13.77 7.37
CA GLN A 124 -23.19 12.32 7.60
C GLN A 124 -21.76 11.78 7.67
N ILE A 125 -20.73 12.64 7.68
CA ILE A 125 -19.33 12.24 7.79
C ILE A 125 -18.77 12.75 9.11
N ALA A 126 -18.32 11.83 9.96
CA ALA A 126 -17.51 12.11 11.14
C ALA A 126 -16.07 11.69 10.85
N VAL A 127 -15.13 12.64 10.94
CA VAL A 127 -13.70 12.40 10.73
C VAL A 127 -13.04 12.27 12.09
N ILE A 128 -12.43 11.11 12.37
CA ILE A 128 -11.63 10.89 13.56
C ILE A 128 -10.15 11.07 13.21
N LEU A 129 -9.47 12.00 13.87
CA LEU A 129 -8.01 12.13 13.80
C LEU A 129 -7.37 11.23 14.86
N ALA A 130 -6.99 10.01 14.45
CA ALA A 130 -6.32 9.06 15.33
C ALA A 130 -4.82 9.38 15.42
N MET A 131 -4.48 10.35 16.27
CA MET A 131 -3.11 10.81 16.46
C MET A 131 -2.35 9.89 17.43
N GLU A 132 -1.17 9.40 17.03
CA GLU A 132 -0.37 8.50 17.88
C GLU A 132 0.13 9.16 19.18
N GLU A 133 0.22 8.39 20.26
CA GLU A 133 0.73 8.87 21.56
C GLU A 133 2.20 9.29 21.51
N LYS A 134 2.98 8.69 20.60
CA LYS A 134 4.40 8.98 20.43
C LYS A 134 4.69 10.37 19.86
N GLU A 135 3.69 11.05 19.29
CA GLU A 135 3.84 12.41 18.79
C GLU A 135 3.95 13.38 19.97
N LEU A 136 4.77 14.43 19.82
CA LEU A 136 4.89 15.45 20.86
C LEU A 136 3.51 16.05 21.17
N PRO A 137 3.09 16.13 22.44
CA PRO A 137 1.75 16.62 22.78
C PRO A 137 1.46 18.03 22.26
N GLU A 138 2.47 18.90 22.21
CA GLU A 138 2.38 20.28 21.70
C GLU A 138 2.04 20.31 20.20
N ASP A 139 2.76 19.53 19.40
CA ASP A 139 2.54 19.42 17.95
C ASP A 139 1.19 18.78 17.64
N ARG A 140 0.83 17.74 18.41
CA ARG A 140 -0.43 17.02 18.25
C ARG A 140 -1.64 17.92 18.53
N ASN A 141 -1.63 18.59 19.69
CA ASN A 141 -2.76 19.42 20.12
C ASN A 141 -2.91 20.66 19.23
N SER A 142 -1.80 21.31 18.87
CA SER A 142 -1.85 22.46 17.96
C SER A 142 -2.41 22.10 16.58
N LYS A 143 -2.00 20.97 16.00
CA LYS A 143 -2.59 20.47 14.74
C LYS A 143 -4.09 20.21 14.89
N PHE A 144 -4.50 19.54 15.97
CA PHE A 144 -5.91 19.27 16.22
C PHE A 144 -6.73 20.55 16.35
N GLU A 145 -6.27 21.53 17.14
CA GLU A 145 -6.96 22.81 17.32
C GLU A 145 -7.12 23.57 16.00
N ILE A 146 -6.07 23.62 15.18
CA ILE A 146 -6.11 24.26 13.86
C ILE A 146 -7.11 23.55 12.95
N LEU A 147 -7.08 22.22 12.89
CA LEU A 147 -7.99 21.45 12.03
C LEU A 147 -9.44 21.52 12.51
N ASN A 148 -9.66 21.39 13.81
CA ASN A 148 -11.00 21.45 14.40
C ASN A 148 -11.62 22.83 14.18
N SER A 149 -10.91 23.92 14.51
CA SER A 149 -11.40 25.29 14.28
C SER A 149 -11.68 25.60 12.80
N LYS A 150 -10.88 25.04 11.89
CA LYS A 150 -11.05 25.24 10.44
C LYS A 150 -12.26 24.50 9.87
N PHE A 151 -12.60 23.33 10.39
CA PHE A 151 -13.60 22.44 9.80
C PHE A 151 -14.88 22.25 10.63
N GLU A 152 -14.97 22.81 11.83
CA GLU A 152 -16.12 22.70 12.77
C GLU A 152 -17.48 22.96 12.10
N THR A 153 -17.54 23.92 11.17
CA THR A 153 -18.79 24.29 10.46
C THR A 153 -19.14 23.38 9.29
N ARG A 154 -18.22 22.53 8.83
CA ARG A 154 -18.32 21.75 7.59
C ARG A 154 -18.44 20.25 7.83
N CYS A 155 -17.73 19.71 8.81
CA CYS A 155 -17.81 18.32 9.25
C CYS A 155 -17.42 18.21 10.73
N SER A 156 -17.86 17.12 11.38
CA SER A 156 -17.43 16.83 12.74
C SER A 156 -16.04 16.21 12.72
N VAL A 157 -15.03 16.95 13.16
CA VAL A 157 -13.67 16.44 13.39
C VAL A 157 -13.54 16.11 14.88
N VAL A 158 -13.19 14.86 15.18
CA VAL A 158 -13.12 14.31 16.56
C VAL A 158 -11.76 13.66 16.80
#